data_AF-A0AB73R3K5-F1
#
_entry.id   AF-A0AB73R3K5-F1
#
_cell.length_a   1.000
_cell.length_b   1.000
_cell.length_c   1.000
_cell.angle_alpha   90.00
_cell.angle_beta   90.00
_cell.angle_gamma   90.00
#
_symmetry.space_group_name_H-M   'P 1'
#
loop_
_entity.id
_entity.type
_entity.pdbx_description
1 polymer ?
#
loop_
_entity_poly.entity_id
_entity_poly.type
_entity_poly.pdbx_seq_one_letter_code
_entity_poly.pdbx_strand_id
1 'polypeptide(L)' 'MNDELLFVGKARKVRQRIKNHFEDNVSPIKNHRDEVYRIDVCIVESPMERGIYETYMINEFQAKYNVDKVFYK' A
#
# COMPACT_ATOMS: atom_id res chain seq x y z
N MET A 1 9.91 -9.63 15.87
CA MET A 1 8.83 -8.98 15.09
C MET A 1 9.53 -8.15 14.03
N ASN A 2 9.47 -8.58 12.78
CA ASN A 2 9.99 -7.78 11.68
C ASN A 2 8.82 -6.92 11.20
N ASP A 3 8.95 -5.60 11.32
CA ASP A 3 8.02 -4.63 10.72
C ASP A 3 8.18 -4.70 9.18
N GLU A 4 7.70 -5.78 8.56
CA GLU A 4 7.73 -6.01 7.11
C GLU A 4 6.65 -5.16 6.42
N LEU A 5 7.04 -4.45 5.35
CA LEU A 5 6.09 -3.67 4.56
C LEU A 5 5.29 -4.58 3.63
N LEU A 6 4.03 -4.83 3.99
CA LEU A 6 3.16 -5.72 3.22
C LEU A 6 2.63 -5.08 1.94
N PHE A 7 2.20 -3.82 2.00
CA PHE A 7 1.55 -3.15 0.88
C PHE A 7 1.63 -1.62 0.99
N VAL A 8 1.81 -0.96 -0.15
CA VAL A 8 1.73 0.51 -0.29
C VAL A 8 0.67 0.85 -1.32
N GLY A 9 -0.16 1.83 -1.01
CA GLY A 9 -1.10 2.38 -1.98
C GLY A 9 -1.47 3.82 -1.68
N LYS A 10 -1.86 4.57 -2.72
CA LYS A 10 -2.36 5.94 -2.57
C LYS A 10 -3.88 6.03 -2.49
N ALA A 11 -4.35 7.04 -1.77
CA ALA A 11 -5.76 7.35 -1.64
C ALA A 11 -6.03 8.86 -1.67
N ARG A 12 -7.17 9.25 -2.24
CA ARG A 12 -7.82 10.54 -1.97
C ARG A 12 -8.75 10.48 -0.76
N LYS A 13 -9.33 9.30 -0.50
CA LYS A 13 -10.22 9.01 0.63
C LYS A 13 -9.69 7.79 1.38
N VAL A 14 -8.90 8.01 2.44
CA VAL A 14 -8.19 6.95 3.18
C VAL A 14 -9.15 5.91 3.74
N ARG A 15 -10.24 6.35 4.42
CA ARG A 15 -11.25 5.44 4.98
C ARG A 15 -11.84 4.48 3.94
N GLN A 16 -12.24 5.00 2.77
CA GLN A 16 -12.78 4.18 1.70
C GLN A 16 -11.73 3.23 1.12
N ARG A 17 -10.47 3.68 1.00
CA ARG A 17 -9.38 2.83 0.50
C ARG A 17 -9.13 1.65 1.44
N ILE A 18 -9.07 1.89 2.75
CA ILE A 18 -8.91 0.84 3.75
C ILE A 18 -10.08 -0.15 3.64
N LYS A 19 -11.31 0.35 3.63
CA LYS A 19 -12.51 -0.51 3.47
C LYS A 19 -12.39 -1.43 2.25
N ASN A 20 -12.03 -0.90 1.10
CA ASN A 20 -11.87 -1.70 -0.12
C ASN A 20 -10.77 -2.78 0.04
N HIS A 21 -9.65 -2.48 0.70
CA HIS A 21 -8.60 -3.49 0.88
C HIS A 21 -9.04 -4.66 1.77
N PHE A 22 -9.90 -4.39 2.77
CA PHE A 22 -10.35 -5.38 3.75
C PHE A 22 -11.67 -6.08 3.41
N GLU A 23 -12.50 -5.50 2.55
CA GLU A 23 -13.82 -6.07 2.23
C GLU A 23 -13.95 -6.52 0.75
N ASP A 24 -13.17 -5.95 -0.17
CA ASP A 24 -13.35 -6.17 -1.62
C ASP A 24 -12.55 -7.37 -2.16
N ASN A 25 -13.06 -8.06 -3.17
CA ASN A 25 -12.49 -9.30 -3.72
C ASN A 25 -11.35 -9.08 -4.73
N VAL A 26 -11.06 -7.81 -5.07
CA VAL A 26 -10.02 -7.43 -6.04
C VAL A 26 -8.77 -6.84 -5.39
N SER A 27 -8.74 -6.72 -4.06
CA SER A 27 -7.57 -6.20 -3.34
C SER A 27 -6.35 -7.14 -3.50
N PRO A 28 -5.14 -6.62 -3.80
CA PRO A 28 -3.92 -7.42 -3.84
C PRO A 28 -3.63 -8.15 -2.52
N ILE A 29 -4.07 -7.58 -1.38
CA ILE A 29 -3.88 -8.17 -0.05
C ILE A 29 -5.06 -9.02 0.42
N LYS A 30 -6.05 -9.33 -0.43
CA LYS A 30 -7.30 -9.99 0.01
C LYS A 30 -7.10 -11.31 0.77
N ASN A 31 -6.07 -12.08 0.40
CA ASN A 31 -5.73 -13.36 1.01
C ASN A 31 -4.74 -13.23 2.19
N HIS A 32 -4.31 -12.00 2.49
CA HIS A 32 -3.24 -11.69 3.45
C HIS A 32 -3.68 -10.62 4.47
N ARG A 33 -5.00 -10.41 4.63
CA ARG A 33 -5.55 -9.37 5.51
C ARG A 33 -5.18 -9.60 6.97
N ASP A 34 -5.10 -10.86 7.38
CA ASP A 34 -4.78 -11.26 8.75
C ASP A 34 -3.32 -10.99 9.12
N GLU A 35 -2.45 -10.71 8.13
CA GLU A 35 -1.07 -10.30 8.37
C GLU A 35 -0.96 -8.80 8.72
N VAL A 36 -1.99 -7.99 8.44
CA VAL A 36 -1.95 -6.54 8.64
C VAL A 36 -2.15 -6.20 10.12
N TYR A 37 -1.06 -5.84 10.80
CA TYR A 37 -1.09 -5.43 12.21
C TYR A 37 -1.15 -3.91 12.42
N ARG A 38 -0.59 -3.12 11.48
CA ARG A 38 -0.54 -1.64 11.55
C ARG A 38 -0.82 -1.03 10.18
N ILE A 39 -1.51 0.11 10.19
CA ILE A 39 -1.70 0.95 8.99
C ILE A 39 -1.16 2.33 9.31
N ASP A 40 -0.10 2.71 8.59
CA ASP A 40 0.49 4.05 8.68
C ASP A 40 -0.01 4.93 7.52
N VAL A 41 -0.20 6.22 7.79
CA VAL A 41 -0.74 7.18 6.81
C VAL A 41 0.16 8.41 6.74
N CYS A 42 0.60 8.74 5.53
CA CYS A 42 1.29 9.99 5.22
C CYS A 42 0.36 10.91 4.41
N ILE A 43 0.20 12.16 4.86
CA ILE A 43 -0.58 13.18 4.14
C ILE A 43 0.36 13.88 3.17
N VAL A 44 -0.01 13.87 1.89
CA VAL A 44 0.76 14.46 0.80
C VAL A 44 -0.17 15.37 0.01
N GLU A 45 0.18 16.66 -0.09
CA GLU A 45 -0.67 17.68 -0.73
C GLU A 45 -0.66 17.55 -2.24
N SER A 46 0.53 17.37 -2.83
CA SER A 46 0.70 17.28 -4.28
C SER A 46 0.27 15.91 -4.81
N PRO A 47 -0.66 15.86 -5.79
CA PRO A 47 -1.02 14.60 -6.45
C PRO A 47 0.16 13.93 -7.15
N MET A 48 1.11 14.73 -7.66
CA MET A 48 2.32 14.25 -8.33
C MET A 48 3.25 13.57 -7.33
N GLU A 49 3.59 14.24 -6.23
CA GLU A 49 4.46 13.70 -5.19
C GLU A 49 3.87 12.43 -4.59
N ARG A 50 2.56 12.40 -4.35
CA ARG A 50 1.87 11.18 -3.87
C ARG A 50 2.08 9.99 -4.80
N GLY A 51 2.13 10.22 -6.12
CA GLY A 51 2.43 9.19 -7.10
C GLY A 51 3.89 8.73 -7.06
N ILE A 52 4.81 9.68 -6.88
CA ILE A 52 6.25 9.41 -6.75
C ILE A 52 6.53 8.61 -5.48
N TYR A 53 6.01 9.04 -4.33
CA TYR A 53 6.20 8.35 -3.05
C TYR A 53 5.62 6.95 -3.05
N GLU A 54 4.45 6.73 -3.68
CA GLU A 54 3.89 5.38 -3.85
C GLU A 54 4.89 4.48 -4.58
N THR A 55 5.37 4.89 -5.77
CA THR A 55 6.33 4.09 -6.54
C THR A 55 7.65 3.91 -5.78
N TYR A 56 8.17 4.98 -5.18
CA TYR A 56 9.43 4.93 -4.42
C TYR A 56 9.33 3.95 -3.26
N MET A 57 8.32 4.05 -2.40
CA MET A 57 8.16 3.18 -1.24
C MET A 57 7.94 1.71 -1.61
N ILE A 58 7.21 1.43 -2.70
CA ILE A 58 7.05 0.06 -3.21
C ILE A 58 8.40 -0.57 -3.52
N ASN A 59 9.30 0.20 -4.15
CA ASN A 59 10.54 -0.33 -4.70
C ASN A 59 11.70 -0.30 -3.71
N GLU A 60 11.87 0.80 -2.98
CA GLU A 60 12.92 0.96 -1.98
C GLU A 60 12.76 -0.06 -0.84
N PHE A 61 11.53 -0.24 -0.36
CA PHE A 61 11.22 -1.12 0.77
C PHE A 61 10.64 -2.48 0.33
N GLN A 62 10.63 -2.74 -0.97
CA GLN A 62 10.24 -4.03 -1.57
C GLN A 62 8.90 -4.57 -1.06
N ALA A 63 7.85 -3.74 -1.12
CA ALA A 63 6.53 -4.06 -0.57
C ALA A 63 5.98 -5.40 -1.10
N LYS A 64 5.75 -6.34 -0.17
CA LYS A 64 5.59 -7.78 -0.47
C LYS A 64 4.47 -8.10 -1.45
N TYR A 65 3.29 -7.50 -1.25
CA TYR A 65 2.06 -7.81 -1.99
C TYR A 65 1.71 -6.78 -3.06
N ASN A 66 2.59 -5.79 -3.31
CA ASN A 66 2.42 -4.93 -4.48
C ASN A 66 2.70 -5.75 -5.76
N VAL A 67 1.77 -5.65 -6.71
CA VAL A 67 1.86 -6.31 -8.03
C VAL A 67 2.07 -5.30 -9.16
N ASP A 68 1.66 -4.05 -8.96
CA ASP A 68 1.84 -2.95 -9.90
C ASP A 68 3.00 -2.06 -9.44
N LYS A 69 3.70 -1.45 -10.40
CA LYS A 69 4.85 -0.54 -10.18
C LYS A 69 6.03 -1.15 -9.43
N VAL A 70 6.24 -2.45 -9.59
CA VAL A 70 7.37 -3.20 -9.02
C VAL A 70 8.48 -3.33 -10.06
N PHE A 71 9.67 -2.83 -9.75
CA PHE A 71 10.83 -2.74 -10.64
C PHE A 71 12.10 -3.41 -10.07
N TYR A 72 12.03 -4.01 -8.88
CA TYR A 72 13.14 -4.69 -8.21
C TYR A 72 13.12 -6.22 -8.35
N LYS A 73 12.13 -6.76 -9.07
CA LYS A 73 11.96 -8.20 -9.33
C LYS A 73 12.49 -8.58 -10.70
#